data_AF-A0A969G8R6-F1
#
_entry.id   AF-A0A969G8R6-F1
#
_cell.length_a   1.000
_cell.length_b   1.000
_cell.length_c   1.000
_cell.angle_alpha   90.00
_cell.angle_beta   90.00
_cell.angle_gamma   90.00
#
_symmetry.space_group_name_H-M   'P 1'
#
loop_
_entity.id
_entity.type
_entity.pdbx_description
1 polymer ?
#
loop_
_entity_poly.entity_id
_entity_poly.type
_entity_poly.pdbx_seq_one_letter_code
_entity_poly.pdbx_strand_id
1 'polypeptide(L)'
;MKLSILQNPVILTAPNAPSITNVASANPTDCGSADGTITITATGGSGSYEYSIGSGWTNTTGIFTGLSGGVYPISVRNAADNSCTVTYPNVTLIDKIQPNITNVAQSNVTDCGVTDGTITITASSAQGAVEYSINNGLTWSQSGSFTGLSAGTYQIRVRNIDGSCLTTSADVTITAPATMVITNVASSNPTNCNSMMVKL
;
A
#
# COMPACT_ATOMS: atom_id res chain seq x y z
N MET A 1 -75.11 1.12 -44.26
CA MET A 1 -74.74 0.96 -42.83
C MET A 1 -73.25 1.27 -42.71
N LYS A 2 -72.89 2.45 -42.23
CA LYS A 2 -71.50 2.93 -42.19
C LYS A 2 -70.87 2.39 -40.90
N LEU A 3 -69.92 1.47 -41.02
CA LEU A 3 -69.19 0.92 -39.87
C LEU A 3 -68.19 1.99 -39.39
N SER A 4 -68.60 2.81 -38.42
CA SER A 4 -67.68 3.72 -37.74
C SER A 4 -66.84 2.92 -36.76
N ILE A 5 -65.63 2.55 -37.16
CA ILE A 5 -64.63 2.04 -36.22
C ILE A 5 -64.20 3.20 -35.30
N LEU A 6 -64.63 3.15 -34.04
CA LEU A 6 -64.10 4.00 -32.98
C LEU A 6 -62.66 3.55 -32.71
N GLN A 7 -61.70 4.08 -33.47
CA GLN A 7 -60.30 3.95 -33.12
C GLN A 7 -60.02 4.95 -32.01
N ASN A 8 -60.10 4.49 -30.76
CA ASN A 8 -59.60 5.29 -29.63
C ASN A 8 -58.11 5.58 -29.91
N PRO A 9 -57.68 6.84 -30.04
CA PRO A 9 -56.29 7.13 -30.30
C PRO A 9 -55.45 6.63 -29.12
N VAL A 10 -54.54 5.69 -29.38
CA VAL A 10 -53.53 5.28 -28.40
C VAL A 10 -52.54 6.44 -28.26
N ILE A 11 -52.51 7.06 -27.08
CA ILE A 11 -51.55 8.11 -26.76
C ILE A 11 -50.28 7.43 -26.24
N LEU A 12 -49.19 7.54 -26.98
CA LEU A 12 -47.86 7.09 -26.55
C LEU A 12 -47.18 8.23 -25.80
N THR A 13 -46.99 8.08 -24.49
CA THR A 13 -46.17 8.99 -23.68
C THR A 13 -44.75 8.45 -23.61
N ALA A 14 -43.76 9.25 -24.01
CA ALA A 14 -42.36 8.90 -23.82
C ALA A 14 -42.03 8.81 -22.32
N PRO A 15 -41.23 7.83 -21.88
CA PRO A 15 -40.79 7.74 -20.50
C PRO A 15 -39.96 8.97 -20.11
N ASN A 16 -40.11 9.41 -18.86
CA ASN A 16 -39.29 10.47 -18.30
C ASN A 16 -37.88 9.92 -18.07
N ALA A 17 -36.86 10.72 -18.40
CA ALA A 17 -35.48 10.35 -18.12
C ALA A 17 -35.12 10.56 -16.64
N PRO A 18 -34.30 9.68 -16.05
CA PRO A 18 -33.66 9.97 -14.77
C PRO A 18 -32.67 11.13 -14.90
N SER A 19 -32.28 11.72 -13.77
CA SER A 19 -31.22 12.72 -13.67
C SER A 19 -30.26 12.31 -12.56
N ILE A 20 -28.96 12.31 -12.84
CA ILE A 20 -27.92 12.04 -11.83
C ILE A 20 -27.74 13.30 -10.99
N THR A 21 -28.03 13.22 -9.69
CA THR A 21 -27.96 14.35 -8.76
C THR A 21 -26.65 14.40 -7.99
N ASN A 22 -26.01 13.26 -7.76
CA ASN A 22 -24.72 13.18 -7.07
C ASN A 22 -23.93 11.95 -7.52
N VAL A 23 -22.61 12.10 -7.58
CA VAL A 23 -21.66 10.99 -7.73
C VAL A 23 -20.56 11.20 -6.70
N ALA A 24 -20.58 10.39 -5.63
CA ALA A 24 -19.54 10.39 -4.61
C ALA A 24 -18.58 9.22 -4.84
N SER A 25 -17.31 9.37 -4.50
CA SER A 25 -16.31 8.33 -4.68
C SER A 25 -15.23 8.36 -3.61
N ALA A 26 -14.66 7.19 -3.32
CA ALA A 26 -13.46 7.04 -2.49
C ALA A 26 -12.42 6.20 -3.22
N ASN A 27 -11.17 6.66 -3.21
CA ASN A 27 -10.03 5.92 -3.75
C ASN A 27 -9.73 4.67 -2.91
N PRO A 28 -9.04 3.66 -3.49
CA PRO A 28 -8.48 2.56 -2.74
C PRO A 28 -7.58 3.04 -1.58
N THR A 29 -7.59 2.30 -0.47
CA THR A 29 -6.87 2.72 0.75
C THR A 29 -5.38 2.41 0.71
N ASP A 30 -4.98 1.40 -0.06
CA ASP A 30 -3.62 0.89 -0.13
C ASP A 30 -3.24 0.50 -1.58
N CYS A 31 -1.94 0.38 -1.85
CA CYS A 31 -1.40 0.00 -3.15
C CYS A 31 -1.95 -1.36 -3.61
N GLY A 32 -2.62 -1.38 -4.76
CA GLY A 32 -3.19 -2.59 -5.33
C GLY A 32 -4.43 -3.10 -4.59
N SER A 33 -4.96 -2.37 -3.62
CA SER A 33 -6.23 -2.71 -2.97
C SER A 33 -7.41 -2.47 -3.90
N ALA A 34 -8.43 -3.30 -3.72
CA ALA A 34 -9.71 -3.19 -4.42
C ALA A 34 -10.80 -2.90 -3.39
N ASP A 35 -10.72 -1.74 -2.74
CA ASP A 35 -11.67 -1.28 -1.71
C ASP A 35 -12.20 0.13 -1.95
N GLY A 36 -11.89 0.70 -3.12
CA GLY A 36 -12.50 1.94 -3.58
C GLY A 36 -14.01 1.81 -3.77
N THR A 37 -14.70 2.95 -3.75
CA THR A 37 -16.16 3.01 -3.85
C THR A 37 -16.62 4.11 -4.80
N ILE A 38 -17.77 3.88 -5.43
CA ILE A 38 -18.52 4.88 -6.20
C ILE A 38 -19.99 4.75 -5.80
N THR A 39 -20.61 5.87 -5.41
CA THR A 39 -22.03 5.96 -5.08
C THR A 39 -22.71 6.98 -5.99
N ILE A 40 -23.68 6.50 -6.76
CA ILE A 40 -24.46 7.31 -7.71
C ILE A 40 -25.85 7.51 -7.12
N THR A 41 -26.32 8.75 -7.08
CA THR A 41 -27.70 9.10 -6.73
C THR A 41 -28.39 9.71 -7.94
N ALA A 42 -29.58 9.22 -8.26
CA ALA A 42 -30.41 9.73 -9.33
C ALA A 42 -31.84 10.02 -8.84
N THR A 43 -32.54 10.89 -9.55
CA THR A 43 -33.94 11.25 -9.31
C THR A 43 -34.72 11.37 -10.63
N GLY A 44 -36.04 11.55 -10.56
CA GLY A 44 -36.90 11.67 -11.75
C GLY A 44 -37.21 10.30 -12.37
N GLY A 45 -37.12 10.18 -13.70
CA GLY A 45 -37.35 8.90 -14.37
C GLY A 45 -38.80 8.40 -14.29
N SER A 46 -39.00 7.13 -14.65
CA SER A 46 -40.31 6.46 -14.66
C SER A 46 -40.33 5.19 -13.83
N GLY A 47 -39.68 5.18 -12.65
CA GLY A 47 -39.71 4.05 -11.73
C GLY A 47 -38.36 3.79 -11.06
N SER A 48 -38.00 2.50 -10.95
CA SER A 48 -36.69 2.06 -10.45
C SER A 48 -35.58 2.30 -11.46
N TYR A 49 -34.34 2.36 -10.96
CA TYR A 49 -33.16 2.61 -11.77
C TYR A 49 -32.23 1.40 -11.78
N GLU A 50 -31.50 1.26 -12.88
CA GLU A 50 -30.28 0.47 -12.94
C GLU A 50 -29.10 1.43 -13.15
N TYR A 51 -28.00 1.14 -12.49
CA TYR A 51 -26.76 1.91 -12.52
C TYR A 51 -25.66 1.06 -13.14
N SER A 52 -24.74 1.71 -13.83
CA SER A 52 -23.56 1.07 -14.40
C SER A 52 -22.33 1.95 -14.25
N ILE A 53 -21.21 1.31 -13.93
CA ILE A 53 -19.86 1.89 -13.95
C ILE A 53 -19.02 1.36 -15.14
N GLY A 54 -19.68 0.93 -16.22
CA GLY A 54 -19.05 0.34 -17.40
C GLY A 54 -19.20 -1.19 -17.52
N SER A 55 -19.78 -1.85 -16.52
CA SER A 55 -19.99 -3.30 -16.49
C SER A 55 -21.46 -3.64 -16.26
N GLY A 56 -22.20 -3.88 -17.35
CA GLY A 56 -23.58 -4.36 -17.31
C GLY A 56 -24.55 -3.42 -16.59
N TRP A 57 -25.78 -3.90 -16.39
CA TRP A 57 -26.89 -3.15 -15.78
C TRP A 57 -27.56 -4.04 -14.74
N THR A 58 -26.85 -4.33 -13.65
CA THR A 58 -27.35 -5.22 -12.59
C THR A 58 -27.43 -4.54 -11.23
N ASN A 59 -26.82 -3.36 -11.09
CA ASN A 59 -26.82 -2.62 -9.84
C ASN A 59 -28.08 -1.75 -9.75
N THR A 60 -28.88 -1.93 -8.70
CA THR A 60 -30.13 -1.16 -8.48
C THR A 60 -30.04 -0.20 -7.29
N THR A 61 -28.92 -0.21 -6.56
CA THR A 61 -28.70 0.59 -5.34
C THR A 61 -27.92 1.88 -5.61
N GLY A 62 -27.18 1.93 -6.72
CA GLY A 62 -26.23 2.99 -7.05
C GLY A 62 -24.91 2.88 -6.30
N ILE A 63 -24.70 1.84 -5.47
CA ILE A 63 -23.51 1.67 -4.64
C ILE A 63 -22.60 0.61 -5.27
N PHE A 64 -21.37 0.99 -5.58
CA PHE A 64 -20.32 0.12 -6.09
C PHE A 64 -19.17 0.12 -5.09
N THR A 65 -18.75 -1.07 -4.66
CA THR A 65 -17.64 -1.30 -3.75
C THR A 65 -16.67 -2.31 -4.37
N GLY A 66 -15.49 -2.45 -3.78
CA GLY A 66 -14.53 -3.44 -4.26
C GLY A 66 -13.75 -2.98 -5.50
N LEU A 67 -13.63 -1.66 -5.70
CA LEU A 67 -13.07 -1.08 -6.92
C LEU A 67 -11.58 -0.79 -6.76
N SER A 68 -10.77 -1.22 -7.72
CA SER A 68 -9.36 -0.82 -7.83
C SER A 68 -9.22 0.58 -8.45
N GLY A 69 -8.01 1.13 -8.47
CA GLY A 69 -7.72 2.35 -9.24
C GLY A 69 -8.05 2.15 -10.72
N GLY A 70 -8.67 3.15 -11.34
CA GLY A 70 -9.16 3.05 -12.71
C GLY A 70 -10.12 4.16 -13.10
N VAL A 71 -10.52 4.15 -14.37
CA VAL A 71 -11.49 5.10 -14.93
C VAL A 71 -12.82 4.37 -15.13
N TYR A 72 -13.86 4.89 -14.49
CA TYR A 72 -15.20 4.30 -14.44
C TYR A 72 -16.20 5.18 -15.18
N PRO A 73 -16.75 4.74 -16.33
CA PRO A 73 -17.81 5.45 -17.02
C PRO A 73 -19.13 5.31 -16.26
N ILE A 74 -19.77 6.43 -15.94
CA ILE A 74 -20.95 6.45 -15.06
C ILE A 74 -22.22 6.58 -15.89
N SER A 75 -23.20 5.72 -15.61
CA SER A 75 -24.51 5.80 -16.26
C SER A 75 -25.66 5.26 -15.40
N VAL A 76 -26.86 5.76 -15.68
CA VAL A 76 -28.13 5.35 -15.05
C VAL A 76 -29.21 5.23 -16.12
N ARG A 77 -30.16 4.29 -15.96
CA ARG A 77 -31.31 4.14 -16.86
C ARG A 77 -32.57 3.74 -16.10
N ASN A 78 -33.73 3.87 -16.75
CA ASN A 78 -34.98 3.29 -16.24
C ASN A 78 -34.88 1.76 -16.32
N ALA A 79 -35.09 1.07 -15.20
CA ALA A 79 -34.91 -0.38 -15.11
C ALA A 79 -36.05 -1.17 -15.79
N ALA A 80 -37.27 -0.62 -15.79
CA ALA A 80 -38.45 -1.34 -16.23
C ALA A 80 -38.46 -1.65 -17.73
N ASP A 81 -37.89 -0.75 -18.54
CA ASP A 81 -37.93 -0.79 -20.00
C ASP A 81 -36.56 -0.57 -20.65
N ASN A 82 -35.50 -0.52 -19.84
CA ASN A 82 -34.13 -0.26 -20.27
C ASN A 82 -33.97 1.06 -21.05
N SER A 83 -34.87 2.03 -20.84
CA SER A 83 -34.91 3.29 -21.58
C SER A 83 -34.17 4.44 -20.88
N CYS A 84 -34.05 5.56 -21.59
CA CYS A 84 -33.55 6.83 -21.06
C CYS A 84 -32.22 6.71 -20.31
N THR A 85 -31.23 6.10 -20.97
CA THR A 85 -29.87 6.06 -20.42
C THR A 85 -29.29 7.48 -20.36
N VAL A 86 -28.84 7.87 -19.17
CA VAL A 86 -28.15 9.12 -18.90
C VAL A 86 -26.76 8.82 -18.40
N THR A 87 -25.77 9.53 -18.94
CA THR A 87 -24.35 9.41 -18.59
C THR A 87 -23.90 10.57 -17.73
N TYR A 88 -22.86 10.33 -16.94
CA TYR A 88 -22.13 11.34 -16.19
C TYR A 88 -20.63 11.28 -16.56
N PRO A 89 -19.84 12.36 -16.37
CA PRO A 89 -18.41 12.31 -16.58
C PRO A 89 -17.76 11.11 -15.87
N ASN A 90 -16.69 10.58 -16.46
CA ASN A 90 -16.01 9.43 -15.87
C ASN A 90 -15.46 9.77 -14.47
N VAL A 91 -15.62 8.85 -13.53
CA VAL A 91 -14.97 8.92 -12.22
C VAL A 91 -13.62 8.22 -12.32
N THR A 92 -12.56 8.88 -11.88
CA THR A 92 -11.24 8.26 -11.80
C THR A 92 -10.92 7.97 -10.34
N LEU A 93 -10.78 6.70 -10.00
CA LEU A 93 -10.21 6.28 -8.73
C LEU A 93 -8.70 6.18 -8.89
N ILE A 94 -7.96 6.83 -8.01
CA ILE A 94 -6.49 6.88 -8.06
C ILE A 94 -5.95 5.90 -7.02
N ASP A 95 -5.22 4.88 -7.49
CA ASP A 95 -4.55 3.94 -6.61
C ASP A 95 -3.38 4.60 -5.88
N LYS A 96 -2.98 4.01 -4.75
CA LYS A 96 -1.77 4.44 -4.07
C LYS A 96 -0.53 4.00 -4.86
N ILE A 97 0.58 4.73 -4.71
CA ILE A 97 1.83 4.50 -5.42
C ILE A 97 2.85 4.01 -4.41
N GLN A 98 3.50 2.90 -4.75
CA GLN A 98 4.45 2.22 -3.90
C GLN A 98 5.76 3.01 -3.81
N PRO A 99 6.35 3.16 -2.60
CA PRO A 99 7.71 3.65 -2.45
C PRO A 99 8.72 2.79 -3.20
N ASN A 100 9.76 3.42 -3.75
CA ASN A 100 10.89 2.74 -4.35
C ASN A 100 12.11 2.84 -3.43
N ILE A 101 12.65 1.71 -2.98
CA ILE A 101 13.91 1.65 -2.24
C ILE A 101 15.06 1.64 -3.26
N THR A 102 15.86 2.69 -3.28
CA THR A 102 16.96 2.84 -4.26
C THR A 102 18.30 2.37 -3.73
N ASN A 103 18.52 2.42 -2.41
CA ASN A 103 19.76 1.96 -1.80
C ASN A 103 19.55 1.53 -0.35
N VAL A 104 20.30 0.49 0.05
CA VAL A 104 20.44 0.07 1.45
C VAL A 104 21.92 -0.17 1.71
N ALA A 105 22.56 0.76 2.43
CA ALA A 105 23.97 0.67 2.80
C ALA A 105 24.10 0.33 4.29
N GLN A 106 25.18 -0.36 4.66
CA GLN A 106 25.45 -0.70 6.06
C GLN A 106 26.94 -0.62 6.43
N SER A 107 27.21 -0.53 7.73
CA SER A 107 28.52 -0.77 8.32
C SER A 107 28.41 -1.77 9.48
N ASN A 108 29.38 -2.68 9.54
CA ASN A 108 29.55 -3.62 10.64
C ASN A 108 29.96 -2.91 11.93
N VAL A 109 29.79 -3.59 13.07
CA VAL A 109 30.32 -3.06 14.35
C VAL A 109 31.85 -3.13 14.34
N THR A 110 32.51 -2.21 15.03
CA THR A 110 33.99 -2.12 15.02
C THR A 110 34.66 -3.13 15.93
N ASP A 111 33.99 -3.57 17.00
CA ASP A 111 34.51 -4.54 17.95
C ASP A 111 33.40 -5.38 18.60
N CYS A 112 33.79 -6.48 19.24
CA CYS A 112 32.90 -7.38 19.97
C CYS A 112 32.22 -6.64 21.12
N GLY A 113 30.89 -6.64 21.13
CA GLY A 113 30.09 -5.98 22.18
C GLY A 113 29.90 -4.48 22.01
N VAL A 114 30.44 -3.89 20.94
CA VAL A 114 30.19 -2.49 20.57
C VAL A 114 28.90 -2.39 19.74
N THR A 115 28.17 -1.29 19.94
CA THR A 115 26.94 -0.94 19.21
C THR A 115 27.19 0.30 18.37
N ASP A 116 27.96 0.17 17.31
CA ASP A 116 28.29 1.27 16.38
C ASP A 116 28.03 0.92 14.91
N GLY A 117 27.34 -0.20 14.66
CA GLY A 117 26.85 -0.56 13.34
C GLY A 117 25.84 0.47 12.83
N THR A 118 25.75 0.58 11.51
CA THR A 118 24.84 1.53 10.86
C THR A 118 24.10 0.91 9.70
N ILE A 119 22.89 1.39 9.46
CA ILE A 119 22.09 1.11 8.25
C ILE A 119 21.58 2.44 7.72
N THR A 120 21.84 2.73 6.45
CA THR A 120 21.29 3.89 5.73
C THR A 120 20.41 3.41 4.58
N ILE A 121 19.13 3.74 4.64
CA ILE A 121 18.15 3.41 3.61
C ILE A 121 17.82 4.69 2.83
N THR A 122 17.86 4.60 1.50
CA THR A 122 17.36 5.66 0.60
C THR A 122 16.16 5.13 -0.15
N ALA A 123 15.03 5.85 -0.03
CA ALA A 123 13.81 5.54 -0.76
C ALA A 123 13.07 6.82 -1.15
N SER A 124 12.22 6.73 -2.16
CA SER A 124 11.35 7.83 -2.61
C SER A 124 9.96 7.33 -2.98
N SER A 125 8.96 8.20 -2.87
CA SER A 125 7.60 7.93 -3.32
C SER A 125 7.06 9.11 -4.12
N ALA A 126 6.33 8.85 -5.19
CA ALA A 126 5.62 9.88 -5.94
C ALA A 126 4.48 10.52 -5.13
N GLN A 127 4.09 9.93 -3.99
CA GLN A 127 3.09 10.48 -3.06
C GLN A 127 3.67 11.40 -2.00
N GLY A 128 5.00 11.54 -1.94
CA GLY A 128 5.67 12.37 -0.98
C GLY A 128 6.53 11.58 0.00
N ALA A 129 6.44 11.91 1.28
CA ALA A 129 7.31 11.38 2.32
C ALA A 129 7.06 9.89 2.59
N VAL A 130 8.11 9.24 3.08
CA VAL A 130 8.13 7.82 3.45
C VAL A 130 8.64 7.64 4.87
N GLU A 131 8.32 6.50 5.47
CA GLU A 131 8.90 6.04 6.74
C GLU A 131 9.67 4.74 6.52
N TYR A 132 10.67 4.54 7.37
CA TYR A 132 11.63 3.45 7.33
C TYR A 132 11.51 2.59 8.60
N SER A 133 11.72 1.29 8.45
CA SER A 133 11.79 0.33 9.55
C SER A 133 12.92 -0.66 9.31
N ILE A 134 13.63 -1.02 10.38
CA ILE A 134 14.68 -2.06 10.39
C ILE A 134 14.29 -3.27 11.24
N ASN A 135 13.08 -3.28 11.78
CA ASN A 135 12.57 -4.28 12.72
C ASN A 135 11.20 -4.82 12.27
N ASN A 136 11.06 -5.08 10.97
CA ASN A 136 9.88 -5.72 10.39
C ASN A 136 8.58 -4.91 10.53
N GLY A 137 8.68 -3.58 10.66
CA GLY A 137 7.53 -2.69 10.80
C GLY A 137 6.99 -2.57 12.24
N LEU A 138 7.72 -3.05 13.24
CA LEU A 138 7.35 -2.84 14.66
C LEU A 138 7.46 -1.36 15.04
N THR A 139 8.49 -0.66 14.55
CA THR A 139 8.64 0.79 14.69
C THR A 139 9.01 1.45 13.37
N TRP A 140 8.67 2.73 13.25
CA TRP A 140 8.82 3.54 12.04
C TRP A 140 9.56 4.84 12.34
N SER A 141 10.38 5.28 11.40
CA SER A 141 11.18 6.50 11.47
C SER A 141 11.07 7.26 10.15
N GLN A 142 10.98 8.59 10.20
CA GLN A 142 11.07 9.45 9.01
C GLN A 142 12.51 9.63 8.51
N SER A 143 13.50 9.26 9.33
CA SER A 143 14.92 9.20 8.94
C SER A 143 15.27 7.79 8.50
N GLY A 144 15.89 7.66 7.33
CA GLY A 144 16.47 6.42 6.84
C GLY A 144 17.85 6.08 7.42
N SER A 145 18.39 6.92 8.32
CA SER A 145 19.68 6.68 8.98
C SER A 145 19.49 6.08 10.37
N PHE A 146 19.97 4.86 10.54
CA PHE A 146 19.96 4.09 11.78
C PHE A 146 21.41 3.89 12.24
N THR A 147 21.70 4.26 13.47
CA THR A 147 23.04 4.18 14.08
C THR A 147 22.93 3.51 15.44
N GLY A 148 24.06 3.09 16.00
CA GLY A 148 24.07 2.47 17.32
C GLY A 148 23.61 1.01 17.30
N LEU A 149 23.77 0.31 16.18
CA LEU A 149 23.25 -1.03 15.98
C LEU A 149 24.26 -2.08 16.45
N SER A 150 23.78 -3.13 17.12
CA SER A 150 24.59 -4.32 17.45
C SER A 150 24.73 -5.24 16.24
N ALA A 151 25.61 -6.23 16.32
CA ALA A 151 25.59 -7.34 15.37
C ALA A 151 24.21 -8.05 15.40
N GLY A 152 23.65 -8.37 14.24
CA GLY A 152 22.30 -8.89 14.10
C GLY A 152 21.78 -8.84 12.67
N THR A 153 20.60 -9.40 12.46
CA THR A 153 19.87 -9.33 11.19
C THR A 153 18.71 -8.36 11.32
N TYR A 154 18.61 -7.42 10.38
CA TYR A 154 17.66 -6.32 10.35
C TYR A 154 16.74 -6.44 9.15
N GLN A 155 15.43 -6.38 9.41
CA GLN A 155 14.39 -6.59 8.42
C GLN A 155 13.89 -5.25 7.90
N ILE A 156 14.31 -4.91 6.67
CA ILE A 156 14.16 -3.59 6.10
C ILE A 156 12.79 -3.42 5.43
N ARG A 157 12.04 -2.43 5.87
CA ARG A 157 10.75 -2.03 5.27
C ARG A 157 10.68 -0.52 5.08
N VAL A 158 9.96 -0.11 4.03
CA VAL A 158 9.63 1.29 3.75
C VAL A 158 8.14 1.38 3.41
N ARG A 159 7.46 2.44 3.86
CA ARG A 159 6.05 2.72 3.52
C ARG A 159 5.82 4.20 3.27
N ASN A 160 4.70 4.57 2.66
CA ASN A 160 4.28 5.97 2.61
C ASN A 160 3.97 6.48 4.02
N ILE A 161 4.15 7.79 4.25
CA ILE A 161 3.97 8.41 5.57
C ILE A 161 2.57 8.21 6.19
N ASP A 162 1.55 8.01 5.35
CA ASP A 162 0.17 7.77 5.78
C ASP A 162 -0.10 6.30 6.16
N GLY A 163 0.91 5.44 6.13
CA GLY A 163 0.81 4.03 6.46
C GLY A 163 0.55 3.12 5.26
N SER A 164 0.26 3.68 4.08
CA SER A 164 0.01 2.90 2.86
C SER A 164 1.30 2.38 2.22
N CYS A 165 1.15 1.36 1.39
CA CYS A 165 2.12 0.83 0.45
C CYS A 165 3.42 0.35 1.11
N LEU A 166 3.39 -0.87 1.63
CA LEU A 166 4.57 -1.50 2.17
C LEU A 166 5.51 -1.99 1.06
N THR A 167 6.79 -1.67 1.20
CA THR A 167 7.88 -2.17 0.37
C THR A 167 8.94 -2.80 1.26
N THR A 168 9.52 -3.91 0.82
CA THR A 168 10.55 -4.63 1.57
C THR A 168 11.82 -4.77 0.74
N SER A 169 12.96 -4.74 1.40
CA SER A 169 14.27 -5.07 0.82
C SER A 169 14.73 -6.42 1.37
N ALA A 170 15.81 -6.97 0.81
CA ALA A 170 16.55 -8.05 1.46
C ALA A 170 16.97 -7.65 2.88
N ASP A 171 17.02 -8.63 3.77
CA ASP A 171 17.49 -8.47 5.13
C ASP A 171 18.97 -8.05 5.15
N VAL A 172 19.32 -7.23 6.13
CA VAL A 172 20.65 -6.65 6.30
C VAL A 172 21.31 -7.28 7.52
N THR A 173 22.49 -7.87 7.34
CA THR A 173 23.25 -8.48 8.44
C THR A 173 24.45 -7.62 8.82
N ILE A 174 24.42 -7.10 10.05
CA ILE A 174 25.56 -6.46 10.70
C ILE A 174 26.33 -7.54 11.45
N THR A 175 27.62 -7.67 11.18
CA THR A 175 28.51 -8.63 11.85
C THR A 175 29.47 -7.93 12.81
N ALA A 176 29.92 -8.66 13.83
CA ALA A 176 31.07 -8.26 14.65
C ALA A 176 32.37 -8.91 14.14
N PRO A 177 33.54 -8.33 14.43
CA PRO A 177 34.82 -9.00 14.19
C PRO A 177 34.86 -10.37 14.86
N ALA A 178 35.59 -11.31 14.25
CA ALA A 178 35.80 -12.62 14.85
C ALA A 178 36.56 -12.47 16.19
N THR A 179 36.09 -13.16 17.23
CA THR A 179 36.80 -13.18 18.51
C THR A 179 38.15 -13.89 18.35
N MET A 180 39.22 -13.30 18.90
CA MET A 180 40.50 -13.99 19.01
C MET A 180 40.37 -15.16 19.97
N VAL A 181 40.69 -16.36 19.49
CA VAL A 181 40.81 -17.55 20.33
C VAL A 181 42.29 -17.78 20.64
N ILE A 182 42.66 -17.73 21.92
CA ILE A 182 43.98 -18.20 22.36
C ILE A 182 43.96 -19.73 22.27
N THR A 183 44.57 -20.28 21.23
CA THR A 183 44.59 -21.73 20.99
C THR A 183 45.65 -22.46 21.80
N ASN A 184 46.69 -21.76 22.24
CA ASN A 184 47.73 -22.35 23.07
C ASN A 184 48.36 -21.30 23.99
N VAL A 185 48.44 -21.62 25.28
CA VAL A 185 49.26 -20.87 26.24
C VAL A 185 50.50 -21.71 26.47
N ALA A 186 51.62 -21.32 25.86
CA ALA A 186 52.90 -21.97 26.14
C ALA A 186 53.41 -21.48 27.51
N SER A 187 53.51 -22.38 28.48
CA SER A 187 54.22 -22.12 29.73
C SER A 187 55.64 -22.67 29.62
N SER A 188 56.64 -21.81 29.87
CA SER A 188 58.03 -22.24 30.06
C SER A 188 58.34 -22.19 31.55
N ASN A 189 58.66 -23.33 32.15
CA ASN A 189 59.10 -23.38 33.53
C ASN A 189 60.50 -22.72 33.64
N PRO A 190 60.74 -21.78 34.57
CA PRO A 190 62.06 -21.17 34.72
C PRO A 190 63.10 -22.23 35.09
N THR A 191 64.20 -22.28 34.33
CA THR A 191 65.26 -23.29 34.45
C THR A 191 66.36 -22.94 35.46
N ASN A 192 66.23 -21.85 36.23
CA ASN A 192 67.30 -21.32 37.08
C ASN A 192 67.01 -21.29 38.59
N CYS A 193 66.20 -22.21 39.12
CA CYS A 193 66.08 -22.43 40.58
C CYS A 193 67.35 -22.96 41.27
N ASN A 194 68.54 -22.80 40.67
CA ASN A 194 69.81 -23.33 41.20
C ASN A 194 70.91 -22.26 41.43
N SER A 195 70.58 -20.98 41.60
CA SER A 195 71.56 -19.99 42.10
C SER A 195 71.13 -19.34 43.42
N MET A 196 70.72 -20.14 44.41
CA MET A 196 71.02 -19.80 45.79
C MET A 196 72.44 -20.30 46.11
N MET A 197 73.45 -19.50 45.77
CA MET A 197 74.70 -19.51 46.53
C MET A 197 74.63 -18.37 47.54
N VAL A 198 74.14 -18.69 48.74
CA VAL A 198 74.46 -17.89 49.93
C VAL A 198 75.96 -18.13 50.18
N LYS A 199 76.79 -17.17 49.82
CA LYS A 199 78.14 -17.06 50.39
C LYS A 199 77.99 -16.39 51.75
N LEU A 200 78.20 -17.17 52.81
CA LEU A 200 78.58 -16.64 54.12
C LEU A 200 79.93 -15.95 54.03
#